data_AF-A0A4Q0XHQ4-F1
#
_entry.id   AF-A0A4Q0XHQ4-F1
#
_cell.length_a   1.000
_cell.length_b   1.000
_cell.length_c   1.000
_cell.angle_alpha   90.00
_cell.angle_beta   90.00
_cell.angle_gamma   90.00
#
_symmetry.space_group_name_H-M   'P 1'
#
loop_
_entity.id
_entity.type
_entity.pdbx_description
1 polymer ?
#
loop_
_entity_poly.entity_id
_entity_poly.type
_entity_poly.pdbx_seq_one_letter_code
_entity_poly.pdbx_strand_id
1 'polypeptide(L)'
;MTDKFKNIPVEEDTRILTSVEAKIEDYDVVYQKWHWDGITAESVIFFNDDVADLTEEQIKHEVALCTALVKEDSQLTFKKGDKYTFVNFNFITD
;
A
#
# COMPACT_ATOMS: atom_id res chain seq x y z
N MET A 1 2.28 -5.31 -14.43
CA MET A 1 2.61 -3.92 -14.10
C MET A 1 2.33 -3.02 -15.28
N THR A 2 1.19 -2.33 -15.22
CA THR A 2 0.82 -1.16 -16.01
C THR A 2 1.90 -0.10 -15.87
N ASP A 3 2.07 0.73 -16.90
CA ASP A 3 3.12 1.76 -16.94
C ASP A 3 3.08 2.71 -15.73
N LYS A 4 1.87 2.94 -15.20
CA LYS A 4 1.57 3.76 -14.01
C LYS A 4 2.39 3.38 -12.78
N PHE A 5 2.63 2.08 -12.56
CA PHE A 5 3.25 1.55 -11.34
C PHE A 5 4.66 0.98 -11.54
N LYS A 6 5.27 1.15 -12.72
CA LYS A 6 6.61 0.64 -12.99
C LYS A 6 7.72 1.33 -12.20
N ASN A 7 7.45 2.52 -11.65
CA ASN A 7 8.43 3.36 -10.97
C ASN A 7 8.16 3.50 -9.46
N ILE A 8 7.45 2.54 -8.86
CA ILE A 8 7.25 2.53 -7.40
C ILE A 8 8.64 2.46 -6.74
N PRO A 9 9.03 3.47 -5.94
CA PRO A 9 10.31 3.45 -5.25
C PRO A 9 10.29 2.34 -4.19
N VAL A 10 11.37 1.56 -4.14
CA VAL A 10 11.62 0.56 -3.11
C VAL A 10 12.94 0.93 -2.44
N GLU A 11 12.95 1.00 -1.12
CA GLU A 11 14.17 1.27 -0.35
C GLU A 11 15.15 0.10 -0.52
N GLU A 12 16.47 0.37 -0.59
CA GLU A 12 17.47 -0.64 -0.98
C GLU A 12 17.47 -1.87 -0.05
N ASP A 13 17.19 -1.67 1.24
CA ASP A 13 17.11 -2.72 2.25
C ASP A 13 15.72 -3.39 2.32
N THR A 14 14.74 -2.91 1.56
CA THR A 14 13.38 -3.46 1.58
C THR A 14 13.24 -4.57 0.55
N ARG A 15 13.00 -5.79 1.04
CA ARG A 15 12.77 -6.95 0.18
C ARG A 15 11.29 -7.10 -0.14
N ILE A 16 10.92 -6.85 -1.40
CA ILE A 16 9.56 -7.14 -1.88
C ILE A 16 9.38 -8.66 -2.01
N LEU A 17 8.43 -9.20 -1.24
CA LEU A 17 8.02 -10.61 -1.27
C LEU A 17 6.98 -10.86 -2.34
N THR A 18 6.02 -9.94 -2.49
CA THR A 18 4.92 -10.01 -3.47
C THR A 18 4.63 -8.62 -3.98
N SER A 19 4.36 -8.48 -5.27
CA SER A 19 3.82 -7.25 -5.85
C SER A 19 2.81 -7.59 -6.94
N VAL A 20 1.57 -7.17 -6.73
CA VAL A 20 0.44 -7.49 -7.61
C VAL A 20 -0.40 -6.23 -7.80
N GLU A 21 -0.74 -5.95 -9.05
CA GLU A 21 -1.74 -4.92 -9.35
C GLU A 21 -3.12 -5.43 -9.01
N ALA A 22 -3.88 -4.60 -8.30
CA ALA A 22 -5.23 -4.88 -7.89
C ALA A 22 -6.10 -3.65 -8.16
N LYS A 23 -7.40 -3.79 -7.95
CA LYS A 23 -8.34 -2.69 -7.99
C LYS A 23 -9.09 -2.66 -6.67
N ILE A 24 -9.15 -1.50 -6.03
CA ILE A 24 -10.03 -1.24 -4.88
C ILE A 24 -11.13 -0.34 -5.41
N GLU A 25 -12.35 -0.87 -5.51
CA GLU A 25 -13.48 -0.19 -6.13
C GLU A 25 -13.15 0.35 -7.55
N ASP A 26 -12.96 1.66 -7.67
CA ASP A 26 -12.61 2.35 -8.90
C ASP A 26 -11.13 2.74 -9.03
N TYR A 27 -10.33 2.50 -8.00
CA TYR A 27 -8.92 2.86 -7.98
C TYR A 27 -8.02 1.71 -8.40
N ASP A 28 -7.17 1.95 -9.40
CA ASP A 28 -6.03 1.07 -9.68
C ASP A 28 -5.00 1.20 -8.56
N VAL A 29 -4.61 0.08 -7.98
CA VAL A 29 -3.65 0.05 -6.88
C VAL A 29 -2.62 -1.06 -7.08
N VAL A 30 -1.53 -0.97 -6.35
CA VAL A 30 -0.60 -2.08 -6.21
C VAL A 30 -0.62 -2.58 -4.78
N TYR A 31 -0.95 -3.84 -4.62
CA TYR A 31 -0.69 -4.56 -3.37
C TYR A 31 0.76 -5.04 -3.38
N GLN A 32 1.50 -4.70 -2.34
CA GLN A 32 2.86 -5.17 -2.10
C GLN A 32 2.94 -5.82 -0.73
N LYS A 33 3.64 -6.95 -0.66
CA LYS A 33 4.11 -7.52 0.59
C LYS A 33 5.62 -7.38 0.64
N TRP A 34 6.15 -6.89 1.74
CA TRP A 34 7.57 -6.62 1.88
C TRP A 34 8.08 -7.06 3.25
N HIS A 35 9.40 -7.22 3.30
CA HIS A 35 10.15 -7.50 4.52
C HIS A 35 11.30 -6.50 4.62
N TRP A 36 11.39 -5.82 5.76
CA TRP A 36 12.43 -4.84 6.05
C TRP A 36 12.79 -4.93 7.53
N ASP A 37 14.08 -5.10 7.82
CA ASP A 37 14.64 -5.12 9.17
C ASP A 37 13.89 -6.02 10.18
N GLY A 38 13.56 -7.26 9.78
CA GLY A 38 12.82 -8.20 10.63
C GLY A 38 11.30 -7.95 10.71
N ILE A 39 10.80 -6.91 10.05
CA ILE A 39 9.37 -6.59 9.97
C ILE A 39 8.84 -7.03 8.60
N THR A 40 7.82 -7.88 8.62
CA THR A 40 7.02 -8.20 7.43
C THR A 40 5.73 -7.41 7.47
N ALA A 41 5.41 -6.70 6.39
CA ALA A 41 4.16 -5.95 6.29
C ALA A 41 3.63 -5.96 4.86
N GLU A 42 2.41 -5.45 4.73
CA GLU A 42 1.68 -5.34 3.49
C GLU A 42 1.38 -3.86 3.22
N SER A 43 1.35 -3.49 1.95
CA SER A 43 1.11 -2.13 1.50
C SER A 43 0.14 -2.14 0.33
N VAL A 44 -0.80 -1.20 0.36
CA VAL A 44 -1.56 -0.81 -0.83
C VAL A 44 -1.03 0.52 -1.30
N ILE A 45 -0.72 0.60 -2.59
CA ILE A 45 -0.04 1.73 -3.21
C ILE A 45 -0.97 2.33 -4.25
N PHE A 46 -1.37 3.57 -4.00
CA PHE A 46 -2.20 4.38 -4.88
C PHE A 46 -1.32 5.32 -5.71
N PHE A 47 -1.79 5.66 -6.91
CA PHE A 47 -1.20 6.76 -7.66
C PHE A 47 -1.77 8.08 -7.13
N ASN A 48 -0.89 9.05 -6.84
CA ASN A 48 -1.31 10.29 -6.19
C ASN A 48 -2.38 11.07 -6.95
N ASP A 49 -2.37 10.98 -8.28
CA ASP A 49 -3.34 11.67 -9.15
C ASP A 49 -4.75 11.07 -9.02
N ASP A 50 -4.87 9.76 -8.79
CA ASP A 50 -6.19 9.09 -8.63
C ASP A 50 -6.85 9.41 -7.29
N VAL A 51 -6.03 9.65 -6.27
CA VAL A 51 -6.48 9.93 -4.89
C VAL A 51 -6.23 11.38 -4.48
N ALA A 52 -6.04 12.27 -5.46
CA ALA A 52 -5.74 13.67 -5.22
C ALA A 52 -6.87 14.40 -4.46
N ASP A 53 -8.11 13.99 -4.71
CA ASP A 53 -9.32 14.52 -4.07
C ASP A 53 -9.64 13.85 -2.72
N LEU A 54 -8.91 12.80 -2.34
CA LEU A 54 -9.14 12.06 -1.09
C LEU A 54 -8.20 12.54 0.01
N THR A 55 -8.73 12.60 1.23
CA THR A 55 -7.91 12.80 2.43
C THR A 55 -7.22 11.51 2.86
N GLU A 56 -6.18 11.63 3.68
CA GLU A 56 -5.51 10.48 4.31
C GLU A 56 -6.51 9.54 5.01
N GLU A 57 -7.48 10.11 5.73
CA GLU A 57 -8.50 9.33 6.45
C GLU A 57 -9.40 8.56 5.49
N GLN A 58 -9.80 9.17 4.37
CA GLN A 58 -10.58 8.49 3.34
C GLN A 58 -9.79 7.35 2.70
N ILE A 59 -8.52 7.59 2.34
CA ILE A 59 -7.67 6.56 1.73
C ILE A 59 -7.46 5.39 2.70
N LYS A 60 -7.20 5.66 3.98
CA LYS A 60 -7.12 4.63 5.02
C LYS A 60 -8.44 3.87 5.17
N HIS A 61 -9.58 4.57 5.08
CA HIS A 61 -10.90 3.95 5.16
C HIS A 61 -11.13 2.99 4.00
N GLU A 62 -10.84 3.38 2.75
CA GLU A 62 -10.96 2.51 1.57
C GLU A 62 -10.12 1.23 1.72
N VAL A 63 -8.90 1.35 2.24
CA VAL A 63 -8.05 0.20 2.51
C VAL A 63 -8.61 -0.66 3.66
N ALA A 64 -9.11 -0.05 4.73
CA ALA A 64 -9.72 -0.77 5.86
C ALA A 64 -10.98 -1.54 5.47
N LEU A 65 -11.73 -1.07 4.46
CA LEU A 65 -12.89 -1.79 3.92
C LEU A 65 -12.50 -3.09 3.20
N CYS A 66 -11.23 -3.23 2.79
CA CYS A 66 -10.70 -4.46 2.21
C CYS A 66 -10.40 -5.51 3.30
N THR A 67 -11.45 -6.02 3.95
CA THR A 67 -11.36 -7.01 5.06
C THR A 67 -10.71 -8.34 4.64
N ALA A 68 -10.64 -8.62 3.33
CA ALA A 68 -9.88 -9.76 2.80
C ALA A 68 -8.35 -9.59 2.93
N LEU A 69 -7.87 -8.34 3.01
CA LEU A 69 -6.46 -7.98 3.10
C LEU A 69 -6.11 -7.47 4.50
N VAL A 70 -6.91 -6.57 5.06
CA VAL A 70 -6.63 -5.91 6.34
C VAL A 70 -7.23 -6.71 7.49
N LYS A 71 -6.40 -7.11 8.46
CA LYS A 71 -6.86 -7.77 9.69
C LYS A 71 -7.61 -6.77 10.59
N GLU A 72 -8.60 -7.23 11.36
CA GLU A 72 -9.46 -6.35 12.19
C GLU A 72 -8.70 -5.46 13.18
N ASP A 73 -7.55 -5.91 13.71
CA ASP A 73 -6.70 -5.17 14.66
C ASP A 73 -5.44 -4.58 14.00
N SER A 74 -5.42 -4.48 12.67
CA SER A 74 -4.25 -4.04 11.93
C SER A 74 -4.05 -2.54 12.03
N GLN A 75 -2.87 -2.11 12.48
CA GLN A 75 -2.50 -0.70 12.43
C GLN A 75 -2.27 -0.27 10.98
N LEU A 76 -3.01 0.74 10.54
CA LEU A 76 -2.86 1.36 9.23
C LEU A 76 -1.98 2.60 9.33
N THR A 77 -0.83 2.57 8.66
CA THR A 77 0.04 3.74 8.48
C THR A 77 -0.12 4.30 7.09
N PHE A 78 0.10 5.60 6.93
CA PHE A 78 0.01 6.29 5.65
C PHE A 78 1.29 7.06 5.40
N LYS A 79 1.84 6.91 4.19
CA LYS A 79 3.05 7.58 3.72
C LYS A 79 2.78 8.09 2.31
N LYS A 80 2.72 9.41 2.15
CA LYS A 80 2.62 10.04 0.83
C LYS A 80 4.02 10.33 0.29
N GLY A 81 4.36 9.73 -0.85
CA GLY A 81 5.56 10.05 -1.62
C GLY A 81 5.24 11.04 -2.75
N ASP A 82 6.23 11.29 -3.62
CA ASP A 82 6.08 12.24 -4.74
C ASP A 82 5.00 11.84 -5.74
N LYS A 83 5.00 10.58 -6.19
CA LYS A 83 4.06 10.04 -7.20
C LYS A 83 3.06 9.04 -6.66
N TYR A 84 3.37 8.43 -5.52
CA TYR A 84 2.61 7.31 -4.98
C TYR A 84 2.32 7.53 -3.50
N THR A 85 1.15 7.04 -3.09
CA THR A 85 0.71 7.02 -1.70
C THR A 85 0.68 5.59 -1.22
N PHE A 86 1.33 5.33 -0.10
CA PHE A 86 1.48 4.00 0.49
C PHE A 86 0.65 3.93 1.77
N VAL A 87 -0.21 2.93 1.85
CA VAL A 87 -0.92 2.56 3.07
C VAL A 87 -0.37 1.23 3.52
N ASN A 88 0.36 1.21 4.63
CA ASN A 88 0.95 -0.03 5.14
C ASN A 88 0.14 -0.57 6.32
N PHE A 89 -0.03 -1.87 6.35
CA PHE A 89 -0.82 -2.61 7.33
C PHE A 89 -0.23 -4.01 7.53
N ASN A 90 -0.80 -4.73 8.49
CA ASN A 90 -0.46 -6.11 8.87
C ASN A 90 1.02 -6.27 9.24
N PHE A 91 1.55 -5.31 10.01
CA PHE A 91 2.91 -5.37 10.51
C PHE A 91 3.11 -6.57 11.45
N ILE A 92 4.07 -7.41 11.11
CA ILE A 92 4.48 -8.58 11.89
C ILE A 92 5.99 -8.46 12.10
N THR A 93 6.42 -8.38 13.35
CA THR A 93 7.82 -8.50 13.76
C THR A 93 8.17 -9.98 13.94
N ASP A 94 9.32 -10.41 13.42
CA ASP A 94 9.93 -11.71 13.74
C ASP A 94 10.43 -11.77 15.19
#